data_AF-A0A918J0V9-F1
#
_entry.id   AF-A0A918J0V9-F1
#
_cell.length_a   1.000
_cell.length_b   1.000
_cell.length_c   1.000
_cell.angle_alpha   90.00
_cell.angle_beta   90.00
_cell.angle_gamma   90.00
#
_symmetry.space_group_name_H-M   'P 1'
#
loop_
_entity.id
_entity.type
_entity.pdbx_description
1 polymer ?
#
loop_
_entity_poly.entity_id
_entity_poly.type
_entity_poly.pdbx_seq_one_letter_code
_entity_poly.pdbx_strand_id
1 'polypeptide(L)'
;MIENIIHNNENLNVSLDTKKLEVRGEFSDGTKAFILNYDIFGTSIKIYDFKVYRKREGLGTNVLTEFELCAKKNGFKKIYGELTNSPDYSSPDVLIEFYNKMGYNVKPKNHGMQYAEISKNT
;
A
#
# COMPACT_ATOMS: atom_id res chain seq x y z
N MET A 1 -11.84 -10.29 7.37
CA MET A 1 -11.23 -11.35 6.53
C MET A 1 -11.02 -10.73 5.15
N ILE A 2 -9.77 -10.54 4.72
CA ILE A 2 -9.40 -9.78 3.50
C ILE A 2 -9.05 -10.79 2.39
N GLU A 3 -10.05 -11.47 1.83
CA GLU A 3 -9.80 -12.60 0.91
C GLU A 3 -9.72 -12.22 -0.57
N ASN A 4 -10.17 -11.03 -0.97
CA ASN A 4 -10.30 -10.67 -2.39
C ASN A 4 -9.70 -9.30 -2.69
N ILE A 5 -8.36 -9.17 -2.67
CA ILE A 5 -7.72 -7.89 -3.02
C ILE A 5 -7.56 -7.73 -4.54
N ILE A 6 -7.38 -8.75 -5.39
CA ILE A 6 -7.19 -8.44 -6.83
C ILE A 6 -7.83 -9.51 -7.70
N HIS A 7 -8.90 -9.15 -8.41
CA HIS A 7 -9.56 -10.04 -9.39
C HIS A 7 -9.27 -9.66 -10.86
N ASN A 8 -8.51 -8.58 -11.12
CA ASN A 8 -8.41 -7.99 -12.48
C ASN A 8 -7.02 -8.08 -13.14
N ASN A 9 -6.15 -9.00 -12.72
CA ASN A 9 -4.93 -9.30 -13.48
C ASN A 9 -4.79 -10.82 -13.61
N GLU A 10 -5.12 -11.36 -14.79
CA GLU A 10 -5.10 -12.81 -15.13
C GLU A 10 -3.73 -13.50 -14.93
N ASN A 11 -2.70 -12.77 -14.49
CA ASN A 11 -1.34 -13.26 -14.28
C ASN A 11 -0.79 -12.97 -12.87
N LEU A 12 -1.64 -12.63 -11.89
CA LEU A 12 -1.19 -12.22 -10.56
C LEU A 12 -1.81 -13.11 -9.47
N ASN A 13 -0.98 -13.93 -8.85
CA ASN A 13 -1.34 -14.72 -7.68
C ASN A 13 -1.18 -13.85 -6.42
N VAL A 14 -2.26 -13.64 -5.67
CA VAL A 14 -2.23 -12.85 -4.42
C VAL A 14 -2.36 -13.80 -3.23
N SER A 15 -1.51 -13.63 -2.22
CA SER A 15 -1.58 -14.38 -0.97
C SER A 15 -1.59 -13.44 0.22
N LEU A 16 -2.33 -13.83 1.26
CA LEU A 16 -2.44 -13.15 2.55
C LEU A 16 -1.76 -14.01 3.61
N ASP A 17 -0.75 -13.46 4.30
CA ASP A 17 -0.21 -14.07 5.51
C ASP A 17 -0.86 -13.41 6.73
N THR A 18 -1.85 -14.09 7.32
CA THR A 18 -2.60 -13.60 8.48
C THR A 18 -1.78 -13.58 9.77
N LYS A 19 -0.65 -14.30 9.83
CA LYS A 19 0.27 -14.24 10.97
C LYS A 19 1.21 -13.03 10.89
N LYS A 20 1.40 -12.48 9.69
CA LYS A 20 2.32 -11.37 9.42
C LYS A 20 1.66 -10.07 8.96
N LEU A 21 0.34 -10.07 8.78
CA LEU A 21 -0.42 -8.92 8.24
C LEU A 21 0.23 -8.40 6.95
N GLU A 22 0.55 -9.34 6.06
CA GLU A 22 1.23 -9.12 4.79
C GLU A 22 0.31 -9.53 3.63
N VAL A 23 0.22 -8.68 2.61
CA VAL A 23 -0.35 -9.02 1.30
C VAL A 23 0.79 -9.01 0.29
N ARG A 24 0.93 -10.11 -0.46
CA ARG A 24 1.91 -10.16 -1.55
C ARG A 24 1.30 -10.67 -2.84
N GLY A 25 1.81 -10.18 -3.95
CA GLY A 25 1.49 -10.65 -5.29
C GLY A 25 2.70 -11.22 -5.98
N GLU A 26 2.50 -12.30 -6.73
CA GLU A 26 3.49 -12.96 -7.57
C GLU A 26 2.96 -13.15 -8.99
N PHE A 27 3.80 -12.96 -9.98
CA PHE A 27 3.45 -13.27 -11.37
C PHE A 27 3.47 -14.79 -11.61
N SER A 28 2.87 -15.22 -12.72
CA SER A 28 2.88 -16.63 -13.14
C SER A 28 4.27 -17.23 -13.34
N ASP A 29 5.28 -16.39 -13.60
CA ASP A 29 6.70 -16.77 -13.69
C ASP A 29 7.41 -16.91 -12.32
N GLY A 30 6.67 -16.73 -11.21
CA GLY A 30 7.19 -16.80 -9.85
C GLY A 30 7.92 -15.53 -9.38
N THR A 31 7.99 -14.49 -10.22
CA THR A 31 8.61 -13.22 -9.82
C THR A 31 7.68 -12.40 -8.92
N LYS A 32 8.24 -11.74 -7.91
CA LYS A 32 7.48 -10.87 -7.00
C LYS A 32 6.91 -9.68 -7.76
N ALA A 33 5.62 -9.43 -7.61
CA ALA A 33 4.94 -8.27 -8.18
C ALA A 33 4.86 -7.11 -7.18
N PHE A 34 4.36 -7.38 -5.97
CA PHE A 34 4.27 -6.39 -4.90
C PHE A 34 4.30 -7.04 -3.51
N ILE A 35 4.56 -6.22 -2.50
CA ILE A 35 4.36 -6.52 -1.09
C ILE A 35 3.69 -5.31 -0.42
N LEU A 36 2.73 -5.57 0.47
CA LEU A 36 2.07 -4.59 1.33
C LEU A 36 2.02 -5.15 2.74
N ASN A 37 2.81 -4.57 3.64
CA ASN A 37 2.85 -4.89 5.05
C ASN A 37 2.04 -3.86 5.82
N TYR A 38 1.12 -4.32 6.67
CA TYR A 38 0.26 -3.46 7.46
C TYR A 38 0.05 -4.00 8.86
N ASP A 39 -0.59 -3.21 9.70
CA ASP A 39 -1.02 -3.62 11.04
C ASP A 39 -2.32 -2.91 11.43
N ILE A 40 -3.03 -3.51 12.39
CA ILE A 40 -4.38 -3.11 12.75
C ILE A 40 -4.37 -2.48 14.15
N PHE A 41 -4.79 -1.22 14.22
CA PHE A 41 -4.89 -0.43 15.43
C PHE A 41 -6.34 0.00 15.66
N GLY A 42 -7.11 -0.85 16.34
CA GLY A 42 -8.54 -0.62 16.55
C GLY A 42 -9.27 -0.56 15.20
N THR A 43 -9.89 0.58 14.89
CA THR A 43 -10.57 0.81 13.60
C THR A 43 -9.66 1.43 12.54
N SER A 44 -8.34 1.39 12.73
CA SER A 44 -7.38 1.98 11.80
C SER A 44 -6.38 0.95 11.31
N ILE A 45 -5.87 1.13 10.10
CA ILE A 45 -4.82 0.32 9.50
C ILE A 45 -3.58 1.19 9.32
N LYS A 46 -2.42 0.73 9.81
CA LYS A 46 -1.12 1.34 9.52
C LYS A 46 -0.44 0.56 8.41
N ILE A 47 -0.06 1.19 7.31
CA ILE A 47 0.83 0.63 6.29
C ILE A 47 2.27 0.90 6.72
N TYR A 48 3.06 -0.16 6.84
CA TYR A 48 4.49 -0.08 7.16
C TYR A 48 5.37 -0.11 5.92
N ASP A 49 4.99 -0.93 4.94
CA ASP A 49 5.75 -1.08 3.71
C ASP A 49 4.80 -1.34 2.56
N PHE A 50 4.97 -0.62 1.46
CA PHE A 50 4.27 -0.88 0.22
C PHE A 50 5.24 -0.73 -0.93
N LYS A 51 5.63 -1.86 -1.51
CA LYS A 51 6.63 -1.93 -2.57
C LYS A 51 6.09 -2.69 -3.77
N VAL A 52 6.26 -2.08 -4.94
CA VAL A 52 5.94 -2.69 -6.23
C VAL A 52 7.27 -2.98 -6.95
N TYR A 53 7.56 -4.26 -7.21
CA TYR A 53 8.86 -4.72 -7.70
C TYR A 53 9.02 -4.58 -9.22
N ARG A 54 7.92 -4.71 -9.97
CA ARG A 54 7.89 -4.43 -11.42
C ARG A 54 7.03 -3.20 -11.66
N LYS A 55 7.63 -2.14 -12.20
CA LYS A 55 6.90 -0.97 -12.72
C LYS A 55 6.07 -1.39 -13.94
N ARG A 56 4.89 -1.94 -13.69
CA ARG A 56 3.81 -2.04 -14.67
C ARG A 56 2.84 -0.90 -14.37
N GLU A 57 2.41 -0.19 -15.40
CA GLU A 57 1.51 0.95 -15.24
C GLU A 57 0.28 0.54 -14.41
N GLY A 58 -0.04 1.34 -13.39
CA GLY A 58 -1.23 1.17 -12.57
C GLY A 58 -1.19 0.06 -11.51
N LEU A 59 -0.18 -0.83 -11.45
CA LEU A 59 -0.19 -1.93 -10.48
C LEU A 59 -0.26 -1.41 -9.02
N GLY A 60 0.54 -0.39 -8.68
CA GLY A 60 0.51 0.22 -7.34
C GLY A 60 -0.85 0.83 -6.99
N THR A 61 -1.46 1.53 -7.95
CA THR A 61 -2.82 2.08 -7.82
C THR A 61 -3.87 1.00 -7.60
N ASN A 62 -3.81 -0.09 -8.37
CA ASN A 62 -4.80 -1.17 -8.28
C ASN A 62 -4.71 -1.88 -6.93
N VAL A 63 -3.50 -2.24 -6.49
CA VAL A 63 -3.27 -2.91 -5.20
C VAL A 63 -3.80 -2.04 -4.05
N LEU A 64 -3.46 -0.75 -4.04
CA LEU A 64 -3.85 0.16 -2.97
C LEU A 64 -5.36 0.43 -2.98
N THR A 65 -5.98 0.59 -4.16
CA THR A 65 -7.43 0.79 -4.29
C THR A 65 -8.21 -0.39 -3.72
N GLU A 66 -7.79 -1.61 -4.05
CA GLU A 66 -8.50 -2.80 -3.59
C GLU A 66 -8.28 -3.06 -2.10
N PHE A 67 -7.07 -2.77 -1.61
CA PHE A 67 -6.79 -2.79 -0.18
C PHE A 67 -7.71 -1.82 0.58
N GLU A 68 -7.91 -0.61 0.07
CA GLU A 68 -8.84 0.37 0.62
C GLU A 68 -10.29 -0.10 0.60
N LEU A 69 -10.75 -0.67 -0.52
CA LEU A 69 -12.10 -1.24 -0.63
C LEU A 69 -12.31 -2.36 0.37
N CYS A 70 -11.31 -3.22 0.56
CA CYS A 70 -11.38 -4.30 1.54
C CYS A 70 -11.40 -3.75 2.97
N ALA A 71 -10.55 -2.76 3.28
CA ALA A 71 -10.54 -2.10 4.57
C ALA A 71 -11.91 -1.51 4.91
N LYS A 72 -12.52 -0.78 3.96
CA LYS A 72 -13.86 -0.21 4.10
C LYS A 72 -14.92 -1.28 4.34
N LYS A 73 -14.93 -2.36 3.54
CA LYS A 73 -15.87 -3.49 3.70
C LYS A 73 -15.77 -4.16 5.07
N ASN A 74 -14.58 -4.16 5.68
CA ASN A 74 -14.35 -4.73 7.01
C ASN A 74 -14.56 -3.71 8.15
N GLY A 75 -15.07 -2.50 7.86
CA GLY A 75 -15.43 -1.52 8.89
C GLY A 75 -14.26 -0.70 9.45
N PHE A 76 -13.09 -0.75 8.81
CA PHE A 76 -12.00 0.17 9.14
C PHE A 76 -12.40 1.60 8.74
N LYS A 77 -11.91 2.58 9.51
CA LYS A 77 -12.25 4.01 9.37
C LYS A 77 -11.10 4.85 8.82
N LYS A 78 -9.87 4.34 8.91
CA LYS A 78 -8.67 5.10 8.55
C LYS A 78 -7.56 4.16 8.10
N ILE A 79 -6.86 4.55 7.03
CA ILE A 79 -5.57 4.00 6.62
C ILE A 79 -4.53 5.10 6.79
N TYR A 80 -3.37 4.78 7.35
CA TYR A 80 -2.28 5.74 7.54
C TYR A 80 -0.91 5.06 7.44
N GLY A 81 0.15 5.84 7.33
CA GLY A 81 1.51 5.31 7.18
C GLY A 81 2.55 6.42 7.13
N GLU A 82 3.80 6.03 6.94
CA GLU A 82 4.96 6.94 6.89
C GLU A 82 5.74 6.69 5.59
N LEU A 83 6.08 7.75 4.88
CA LEU A 83 7.02 7.77 3.75
C LEU A 83 8.40 8.09 4.30
N THR A 84 9.43 7.35 3.86
CA THR A 84 10.81 7.53 4.32
C THR A 84 11.79 7.59 3.16
N ASN A 85 12.90 8.33 3.33
CA ASN A 85 13.97 8.43 2.35
C ASN A 85 15.01 7.31 2.53
N SER A 86 14.62 6.06 2.33
CA SER A 86 15.62 4.99 2.22
C SER A 86 15.98 4.72 0.75
N PRO A 87 17.24 4.38 0.45
CA PRO A 87 17.74 4.20 -0.92
C PRO A 87 17.03 3.10 -1.71
N ASP A 88 16.30 2.21 -1.03
CA ASP A 88 15.51 1.14 -1.65
C ASP A 88 14.11 1.60 -2.13
N TYR A 89 13.78 2.87 -1.95
CA TYR A 89 12.47 3.46 -2.26
C TYR A 89 12.53 4.47 -3.41
N SER A 90 11.37 4.71 -4.03
CA SER A 90 11.19 5.84 -4.94
C SER A 90 11.50 7.15 -4.22
N SER A 91 11.90 8.18 -4.97
CA SER A 91 12.09 9.51 -4.37
C SER A 91 10.82 9.99 -3.67
N PRO A 92 10.97 10.80 -2.60
CA PRO A 92 9.83 11.24 -1.79
C PRO A 92 8.80 11.99 -2.61
N ASP A 93 9.24 12.84 -3.54
CA ASP A 93 8.37 13.61 -4.42
C ASP A 93 7.44 12.71 -5.24
N VAL A 94 7.96 11.59 -5.77
CA VAL A 94 7.16 10.61 -6.53
C VAL A 94 6.16 9.91 -5.62
N LEU A 95 6.54 9.56 -4.39
CA LEU A 95 5.64 8.93 -3.44
C LEU A 95 4.55 9.91 -2.96
N ILE A 96 4.93 11.15 -2.65
CA ILE A 96 4.00 12.22 -2.26
C ILE A 96 2.99 12.46 -3.39
N GLU A 97 3.44 12.58 -4.64
CA GLU A 97 2.56 12.74 -5.80
C GLU A 97 1.62 11.54 -5.95
N PHE A 98 2.15 10.31 -5.85
CA PHE A 98 1.35 9.08 -5.90
C PHE A 98 0.25 9.07 -4.83
N TYR A 99 0.60 9.28 -3.56
CA TYR A 99 -0.38 9.22 -2.46
C TYR A 99 -1.38 10.38 -2.51
N ASN A 100 -0.96 11.58 -2.92
CA ASN A 100 -1.87 12.70 -3.18
C ASN A 100 -2.87 12.36 -4.28
N LYS A 101 -2.42 11.78 -5.40
CA LYS A 101 -3.29 11.33 -6.50
C LYS A 101 -4.28 10.25 -6.06
N MET A 102 -3.88 9.41 -5.12
CA MET A 102 -4.75 8.40 -4.49
C MET A 102 -5.70 8.99 -3.43
N GLY A 103 -5.66 10.30 -3.17
CA GLY A 103 -6.54 10.99 -2.23
C GLY A 103 -6.12 10.86 -0.76
N TYR A 104 -4.86 10.53 -0.48
CA TYR A 104 -4.31 10.62 0.88
C TYR A 104 -3.98 12.07 1.20
N ASN A 105 -4.22 12.44 2.45
CA ASN A 105 -3.60 13.62 3.03
C ASN A 105 -2.15 13.31 3.37
N VAL A 106 -1.23 14.02 2.73
CA VAL A 106 0.21 13.87 2.93
C VAL A 106 0.74 15.05 3.75
N LYS A 107 1.23 14.78 4.96
CA LYS A 107 1.78 15.80 5.85
C LYS A 107 3.29 15.62 5.97
N PRO A 108 4.11 16.52 5.42
CA PRO A 108 5.55 16.45 5.62
C PRO A 108 5.89 16.67 7.10
N LYS A 109 6.79 15.85 7.64
CA LYS A 109 7.40 16.08 8.96
C LYS A 109 8.82 16.62 8.78
N ASN A 110 9.18 17.59 9.62
CA ASN A 110 10.30 18.53 9.46
C ASN A 110 11.63 17.97 8.91
N HIS A 111 12.35 18.87 8.22
CA HIS A 111 13.66 18.76 7.53
C HIS A 111 13.62 18.07 6.15
N GLY A 112 13.34 18.87 5.12
CA GLY A 112 13.72 18.57 3.73
C GLY A 112 13.01 17.39 3.05
N MET A 113 11.74 17.12 3.39
CA MET A 113 10.95 16.03 2.81
C MET A 113 11.52 14.62 3.07
N GLN A 114 12.30 14.44 4.14
CA GLN A 114 12.86 13.13 4.49
C GLN A 114 11.83 12.13 5.04
N TYR A 115 10.73 12.67 5.56
CA TYR A 115 9.65 11.93 6.19
C TYR A 115 8.32 12.62 5.90
N ALA A 116 7.31 11.85 5.48
CA ALA A 116 5.95 12.36 5.33
C ALA A 116 4.94 11.36 5.87
N GLU A 117 3.92 11.83 6.59
CA GLU A 117 2.82 10.98 7.02
C GLU A 117 1.74 10.97 5.96
N ILE A 118 1.22 9.78 5.64
CA ILE A 118 0.03 9.62 4.80
C ILE A 118 -1.15 9.23 5.66
N SER A 119 -2.33 9.76 5.34
CA SER A 119 -3.57 9.28 5.95
C SER A 119 -4.78 9.49 5.06
N LYS A 120 -5.72 8.56 5.10
CA LYS A 120 -6.99 8.62 4.36
C LYS A 120 -8.09 7.98 5.19
N ASN A 121 -9.27 8.60 5.21
CA ASN A 121 -10.46 7.99 5.79
C ASN A 121 -11.06 7.01 4.78
N THR A 122 -11.50 5.83 5.24
CA THR A 122 -12.04 4.76 4.39
C THR A 122 -13.55 4.83 4.20
#